data_AF-A0A6A7KZ93-F1
#
_entry.id   AF-A0A6A7KZ93-F1
#
_cell.length_a   1.000
_cell.length_b   1.000
_cell.length_c   1.000
_cell.angle_alpha   90.00
_cell.angle_beta   90.00
_cell.angle_gamma   90.00
#
_symmetry.space_group_name_H-M   'P 1'
#
loop_
_entity.id
_entity.type
_entity.pdbx_description
1 polymer ?
#
loop_
_entity_poly.entity_id
_entity_poly.type
_entity_poly.pdbx_seq_one_letter_code
_entity_poly.pdbx_strand_id
1 'polypeptide(L)' 'MKIITGTVVHGQVDLPADALGEGSHVAVLAPDPAEPIALTGEQERELLAAMDAIRRGEYISGTDLLAELRSREAR' A
#
# COMPACT_ATOMS: atom_id res chain seq x y z
N MET A 1 -14.49 7.30 -4.12
CA MET A 1 -13.27 7.06 -4.93
C MET A 1 -13.16 5.58 -5.19
N LYS A 2 -12.84 5.17 -6.41
CA LYS A 2 -12.60 3.77 -6.80
C LYS A 2 -11.12 3.66 -7.21
N ILE A 3 -10.42 2.64 -6.73
CA ILE A 3 -9.07 2.32 -7.19
C ILE A 3 -9.21 1.28 -8.29
N ILE A 4 -8.66 1.58 -9.46
CA ILE A 4 -8.64 0.68 -10.62
C ILE A 4 -7.19 0.52 -11.02
N THR A 5 -6.75 -0.72 -11.12
CA THR A 5 -5.39 -1.05 -11.53
C THR A 5 -5.38 -1.39 -13.02
N GLY A 6 -4.52 -0.72 -13.77
CA GLY A 6 -4.27 -0.98 -15.19
C GLY A 6 -2.77 -1.10 -15.45
N THR A 7 -2.40 -1.63 -16.61
CA THR A 7 -1.01 -1.73 -17.04
C THR A 7 -0.72 -0.66 -18.09
N VAL A 8 0.49 -0.10 -18.07
CA VAL A 8 0.91 0.85 -19.11
C VAL A 8 1.35 0.08 -20.35
N VAL A 9 0.66 0.26 -21.47
CA VAL A 9 0.98 -0.31 -22.78
C VAL A 9 1.13 0.85 -23.78
N HIS A 10 2.28 0.95 -24.44
CA HIS A 10 2.60 2.06 -25.37
C HIS A 10 2.41 3.47 -24.77
N GLY A 11 2.69 3.63 -23.47
CA GLY A 11 2.54 4.91 -22.77
C GLY A 11 1.10 5.27 -22.40
N GLN A 12 0.14 4.36 -22.59
CA GLN A 12 -1.25 4.52 -22.18
C GLN A 12 -1.59 3.52 -21.07
N VAL A 13 -2.36 3.96 -20.07
CA VAL A 13 -2.89 3.05 -19.04
C VAL A 13 -4.07 2.29 -19.64
N ASP A 14 -3.92 1.00 -19.85
CA ASP A 14 -4.99 0.13 -20.34
C ASP A 14 -5.95 -0.21 -19.20
N LEU A 15 -7.22 0.12 -19.40
CA LEU A 15 -8.31 -0.08 -18.44
C LEU A 15 -9.48 -0.80 -19.14
N PRO A 16 -10.23 -1.65 -18.42
CA PRO A 16 -11.44 -2.25 -18.97
C PRO A 16 -12.43 -1.19 -19.49
N ALA A 17 -13.10 -1.45 -20.61
CA ALA A 17 -13.93 -0.47 -21.32
C ALA A 17 -15.02 0.21 -20.46
N ASP A 18 -15.56 -0.49 -19.44
CA ASP A 18 -16.60 0.02 -18.54
C ASP A 18 -16.06 0.39 -17.15
N ALA A 19 -14.74 0.51 -17.01
CA ALA A 19 -14.11 0.79 -15.72
C ALA A 19 -14.48 2.17 -15.17
N LEU A 20 -14.71 3.15 -16.06
CA LEU A 20 -14.95 4.56 -15.79
C LEU A 20 -16.07 5.10 -16.68
N GLY A 21 -16.98 5.89 -16.12
CA GLY A 21 -18.03 6.56 -16.89
C GLY A 21 -17.53 7.84 -17.58
N GLU A 22 -18.25 8.28 -18.61
CA GLU A 22 -17.98 9.56 -19.28
C GLU A 22 -17.99 10.74 -18.28
N GLY A 23 -17.08 11.69 -18.47
CA GLY A 23 -16.91 12.85 -17.57
C GLY A 23 -16.14 12.56 -16.28
N SER A 24 -15.67 11.32 -16.08
CA SER A 24 -14.87 10.96 -14.89
C SER A 24 -13.54 11.72 -14.86
N HIS A 25 -13.25 12.33 -13.71
CA HIS A 25 -11.94 12.91 -13.43
C HIS A 25 -11.04 11.83 -12.82
N VAL A 26 -9.88 11.59 -13.43
CA VAL A 26 -8.97 10.51 -13.04
C VAL A 26 -7.67 11.08 -12.48
N ALA A 27 -7.22 10.52 -11.35
CA ALA A 27 -5.88 10.75 -10.82
C ALA A 27 -5.07 9.46 -11.02
N VAL A 28 -3.89 9.59 -11.61
CA VAL A 28 -2.95 8.47 -11.80
C VAL A 28 -1.93 8.51 -10.68
N LEU A 29 -1.88 7.43 -9.91
CA LEU A 29 -0.86 7.20 -8.87
C LEU A 29 0.21 6.31 -9.49
N ALA A 30 1.30 6.91 -9.95
CA ALA A 30 2.50 6.16 -10.32
C ALA A 30 3.45 6.20 -9.12
N PRO A 31 3.94 5.04 -8.63
CA PRO A 31 5.08 5.07 -7.74
C PRO A 31 6.22 5.74 -8.49
N ASP A 32 6.88 6.72 -7.85
CA ASP A 32 8.18 7.17 -8.31
C ASP A 32 9.05 5.91 -8.51
N PRO A 33 9.87 5.78 -9.56
CA PRO A 33 10.98 4.82 -9.58
C PRO A 33 11.98 5.20 -8.48
N ALA A 34 11.54 5.16 -7.23
CA ALA A 34 12.37 5.28 -6.06
C ALA A 34 13.40 4.17 -6.14
N GLU A 35 14.62 4.51 -5.76
CA GLU A 35 15.69 3.56 -5.56
C GLU A 35 15.15 2.34 -4.79
N PRO A 36 15.47 1.11 -5.22
CA PRO A 36 15.02 -0.08 -4.53
C PRO A 36 15.29 0.07 -3.03
N ILE A 37 14.27 -0.15 -2.20
CA ILE A 37 14.44 -0.09 -0.75
C ILE A 37 15.42 -1.22 -0.38
N ALA A 38 16.66 -0.83 -0.10
CA ALA A 38 17.70 -1.75 0.33
C ALA A 38 17.60 -1.91 1.86
N LEU A 39 17.28 -3.12 2.30
CA LEU A 39 17.32 -3.46 3.71
C LEU A 39 18.74 -3.91 4.09
N THR A 40 19.19 -3.51 5.27
CA THR A 40 20.33 -4.20 5.89
C THR A 40 19.92 -5.63 6.26
N GLY A 41 20.88 -6.54 6.43
CA GLY A 41 20.58 -7.91 6.84
C GLY A 41 19.93 -8.02 8.23
N GLU A 42 19.97 -6.97 9.05
CA GLU A 42 19.19 -6.89 10.29
C GLU A 42 17.73 -6.51 10.03
N GLN A 43 17.51 -5.48 9.22
CA GLN A 43 16.16 -5.03 8.83
C GLN A 43 15.40 -6.12 8.06
N GLU A 44 16.07 -6.88 7.19
CA GLU A 44 15.45 -8.00 6.49
C GLU A 44 15.00 -9.10 7.45
N ARG A 45 15.84 -9.45 8.45
CA ARG A 45 15.48 -10.44 9.48
C ARG A 45 14.30 -9.97 10.32
N GLU A 46 14.26 -8.69 10.69
CA GLU A 46 13.15 -8.09 11.43
C GLU A 46 11.85 -8.16 10.61
N LEU A 47 11.91 -7.78 9.32
CA LEU A 47 10.75 -7.83 8.43
C LEU A 47 10.22 -9.26 8.27
N LEU A 48 11.11 -10.24 8.05
CA LEU A 48 10.71 -11.64 7.92
C LEU A 48 10.07 -12.17 9.20
N ALA A 49 10.60 -11.81 10.38
CA ALA A 49 10.01 -12.19 11.66
C ALA A 49 8.61 -11.58 11.84
N ALA A 50 8.42 -10.32 11.47
CA ALA A 50 7.12 -9.65 11.51
C ALA A 50 6.12 -10.30 10.54
N MET A 51 6.55 -10.66 9.33
CA MET A 51 5.69 -11.37 8.36
C MET A 51 5.23 -12.73 8.90
N ASP A 52 6.12 -13.48 9.56
CA ASP A 52 5.75 -14.75 10.19
C ASP A 52 4.80 -14.57 11.36
N ALA A 53 4.95 -13.52 12.17
CA ALA A 53 4.00 -13.16 13.22
C ALA A 53 2.60 -12.89 12.62
N ILE A 54 2.52 -12.09 11.57
CA ILE A 54 1.26 -11.80 10.86
C ILE A 54 0.62 -13.10 10.35
N ARG A 55 1.39 -14.01 9.76
CA ARG A 55 0.90 -15.32 9.29
C ARG A 55 0.34 -16.19 10.43
N ARG A 56 0.89 -16.07 11.64
CA ARG A 56 0.38 -16.75 12.85
C ARG A 56 -0.82 -16.03 13.48
N GLY A 57 -1.27 -14.91 12.92
CA GLY A 57 -2.36 -14.11 13.49
C GLY A 57 -1.91 -13.17 14.61
N GLU A 58 -0.60 -13.01 14.82
CA GLU A 58 -0.02 -12.10 15.81
C GLU A 58 0.08 -10.69 15.21
N TYR A 59 -1.07 -10.05 14.98
CA TYR A 59 -1.15 -8.67 14.48
C TYR A 59 -2.32 -7.92 15.09
N ILE A 60 -2.27 -6.58 15.05
CA ILE A 60 -3.42 -5.72 15.36
C ILE A 60 -3.97 -5.11 14.07
N SER A 61 -5.25 -4.75 14.05
CA SER A 61 -5.82 -4.06 12.90
C SER A 61 -5.26 -2.63 12.79
N GLY A 62 -5.29 -2.04 11.59
CA GLY A 62 -4.89 -0.64 11.41
C GLY A 62 -5.73 0.33 12.25
N THR A 63 -7.00 0.01 12.48
CA THR A 63 -7.89 0.82 13.34
C THR A 63 -7.45 0.77 14.80
N ASP A 64 -7.06 -0.41 15.30
CA ASP A 64 -6.56 -0.60 16.66
C ASP A 64 -5.22 0.12 16.86
N LEU A 65 -4.31 0.02 15.87
CA LEU A 65 -3.06 0.77 15.88
C LEU A 65 -3.28 2.27 16.02
N LEU A 66 -4.19 2.85 15.22
CA LEU A 66 -4.50 4.28 15.29
C LEU A 66 -5.14 4.67 16.62
N ALA A 67 -5.95 3.80 17.22
CA ALA A 67 -6.52 4.04 18.54
C ALA A 67 -5.42 4.06 19.62
N GLU A 68 -4.48 3.12 19.56
CA GLU A 68 -3.36 3.05 20.49
C GLU A 68 -2.45 4.28 20.38
N LEU A 69 -2.07 4.69 19.16
CA LEU A 69 -1.25 5.87 18.95
C LEU A 69 -1.90 7.15 19.50
N ARG A 70 -3.19 7.36 19.24
CA ARG A 70 -3.94 8.49 19.80
C ARG A 70 -3.97 8.47 21.33
N SER A 71 -4.02 7.29 21.94
CA SER A 71 -4.00 7.17 23.42
C SER A 71 -2.64 7.48 24.04
N ARG A 72 -1.54 7.33 23.26
CA ARG A 72 -0.17 7.64 23.71
C ARG A 72 0.15 9.13 23.63
N GLU A 73 -0.39 9.85 22.65
CA GLU A 73 -0.25 11.31 22.55
C GLU A 73 -1.02 12.07 23.64
N ALA A 74 -2.00 11.43 24.28
CA ALA A 74 -2.80 12.01 25.37
C ALA A 74 -2.16 11.86 26.77
N ARG A 75 -0.93 11.32 26.87
CA ARG A 75 -0.14 11.19 28.11
C ARG A 75 1.07 12.11 28.08
#